data_AF-A0A7Z0GLU7-F1
#
_entry.id   AF-A0A7Z0GLU7-F1
#
_cell.length_a   1.000
_cell.length_b   1.000
_cell.length_c   1.000
_cell.angle_alpha   90.00
_cell.angle_beta   90.00
_cell.angle_gamma   90.00
#
_symmetry.space_group_name_H-M   'P 1'
#
loop_
_entity.id
_entity.type
_entity.pdbx_description
1 polymer ?
#
loop_
_entity_poly.entity_id
_entity_poly.type
_entity_poly.pdbx_seq_one_letter_code
_entity_poly.pdbx_strand_id
1 'polypeptide(L)'
;MNTPTPRAQDDACETAPGDVATSGDATPRPPKIARVLVWPLLAIVLVHTLIIGLWVAPSTAFRDAVGTDRVREYIYPWFEQNWSLFAPTPRRGEVMFEVRASVVDADTGEEEETDWVMLTDIEDALVRGNLTPPRTMKLTRRTADDLHTARRDMDSEQLELLEANFIDTPVEELRTMLLEADEGNVGAVDRYMRADATATFIANAYAQITWGDQGDVTRVQYRTSSRRVPDYDPDSDRTLADVEPGVRDYGWRPSVDIAEEELDLFTLYAETEVD
;
A
#
# COMPACT_ATOMS: atom_id res chain seq x y z
N MET A 1 -14.24 65.32 63.55
CA MET A 1 -13.16 65.68 64.48
C MET A 1 -12.11 66.46 63.70
N ASN A 2 -11.91 67.71 64.12
CA ASN A 2 -10.77 68.62 63.96
C ASN A 2 -9.97 68.72 62.65
N THR A 3 -10.15 69.87 61.99
CA THR A 3 -9.12 70.69 61.31
C THR A 3 -8.03 71.16 62.31
N PRO A 4 -6.81 71.63 61.92
CA PRO A 4 -6.62 72.75 60.97
C PRO A 4 -5.40 72.69 59.99
N THR A 5 -5.58 73.37 58.85
CA THR A 5 -4.64 74.04 57.90
C THR A 5 -3.69 75.03 58.66
N PRO A 6 -2.50 75.52 58.18
CA PRO A 6 -2.20 76.14 56.87
C PRO A 6 -0.74 75.94 56.34
N ARG A 7 -0.20 76.50 55.24
CA ARG A 7 -0.42 77.74 54.48
C ARG A 7 0.35 77.66 53.14
N ALA A 8 -0.22 78.32 52.14
CA ALA A 8 0.34 78.96 50.94
C ALA A 8 1.84 78.81 50.60
N GLN A 9 2.14 78.57 49.32
CA GLN A 9 2.60 79.67 48.48
C GLN A 9 2.43 79.35 46.99
N ASP A 10 1.70 80.27 46.37
CA ASP A 10 1.63 80.57 44.96
C ASP A 10 3.04 80.67 44.36
N ASP A 11 3.25 80.12 43.17
CA ASP A 11 3.92 80.87 42.11
C ASP A 11 3.48 80.33 40.75
N ALA A 12 2.94 81.25 39.98
CA ALA A 12 2.46 81.05 38.63
C ALA A 12 3.64 80.85 37.66
N CYS A 13 3.49 79.94 36.71
CA CYS A 13 4.04 80.15 35.38
C CYS A 13 3.03 79.64 34.35
N GLU A 14 2.37 80.63 33.74
CA GLU A 14 1.46 80.53 32.62
C GLU A 14 2.16 79.91 31.40
N THR A 15 1.61 78.83 30.83
CA THR A 15 1.88 78.40 29.45
C THR A 15 0.59 77.88 28.80
N ALA A 16 0.32 78.40 27.60
CA ALA A 16 -0.89 78.26 26.79
C ALA A 16 -1.16 76.82 26.29
N PRO A 17 -2.38 76.49 25.82
CA PRO A 17 -2.72 75.13 25.42
C PRO A 17 -2.08 74.83 24.06
N GLY A 18 -1.15 73.87 24.04
CA GLY A 18 -0.53 73.34 22.83
C GLY A 18 -1.26 72.10 22.34
N ASP A 19 -1.68 72.15 21.08
CA ASP A 19 -2.37 71.09 20.33
C ASP A 19 -1.77 69.69 20.51
N VAL A 20 -2.63 68.71 20.80
CA VAL A 20 -2.29 67.28 20.71
C VAL A 20 -2.20 66.91 19.23
N ALA A 21 -1.03 67.11 18.63
CA ALA A 21 -0.73 66.59 17.31
C ALA A 21 -0.64 65.05 17.37
N THR A 22 -1.56 64.39 16.66
CA THR A 22 -1.57 62.94 16.44
C THR A 22 -0.38 62.58 15.55
N SER A 23 0.70 62.05 16.14
CA SER A 23 1.84 61.53 15.39
C SER A 23 1.43 60.22 14.69
N GLY A 24 1.15 60.31 13.38
CA GLY A 24 1.03 59.13 12.53
C GLY A 24 2.37 58.41 12.43
N ASP A 25 2.39 57.13 12.82
CA ASP A 25 3.55 56.25 12.68
C ASP A 25 3.84 56.02 11.19
N ALA A 26 4.83 56.73 10.66
CA ALA A 26 5.23 56.62 9.26
C ALA A 26 6.12 55.38 9.11
N THR A 27 5.59 54.34 8.47
CA THR A 27 6.35 53.11 8.17
C THR A 27 7.64 53.47 7.42
N PRO A 28 8.81 52.99 7.87
CA PRO A 28 10.09 53.36 7.26
C PRO A 28 10.11 52.95 5.78
N ARG A 29 10.37 53.92 4.89
CA ARG A 29 10.45 53.67 3.45
C ARG A 29 11.68 52.79 3.15
N PRO A 30 11.54 51.73 2.33
CA PRO A 30 12.66 50.85 2.03
C PRO A 30 13.80 51.63 1.37
N PRO A 31 15.07 51.30 1.70
CA PRO A 31 16.24 51.97 1.14
C PRO A 31 16.21 51.87 -0.39
N LYS A 32 16.70 52.91 -1.08
CA LYS A 32 16.63 53.00 -2.56
C LYS A 32 17.27 51.79 -3.25
N ILE A 33 18.31 51.23 -2.64
CA ILE A 33 19.01 50.01 -3.10
C ILE A 33 18.04 48.81 -3.12
N ALA A 34 17.23 48.62 -2.07
CA ALA A 34 16.26 47.54 -2.01
C ALA A 34 15.19 47.66 -3.11
N ARG A 35 14.74 48.88 -3.43
CA ARG A 35 13.78 49.12 -4.52
C ARG A 35 14.32 48.76 -5.90
N VAL A 36 15.63 48.91 -6.11
CA VAL A 36 16.28 48.55 -7.38
C VAL A 36 16.53 47.04 -7.46
N LEU A 37 16.97 46.41 -6.36
CA LEU A 37 17.30 44.98 -6.32
C LEU A 37 16.08 44.04 -6.34
N VAL A 38 14.90 44.52 -5.95
CA VAL A 38 13.67 43.71 -5.98
C VAL A 38 13.34 43.18 -7.37
N TRP A 39 13.49 43.99 -8.42
CA TRP A 39 13.16 43.59 -9.78
C TRP A 39 14.02 42.45 -10.34
N PRO A 40 15.37 42.50 -10.29
CA PRO A 40 16.19 41.39 -10.75
C PRO A 40 15.99 40.14 -9.88
N LEU A 41 15.82 40.29 -8.57
CA LEU A 41 15.53 39.14 -7.69
C LEU A 41 14.20 38.48 -8.05
N LEU A 42 13.14 39.27 -8.29
CA LEU A 42 11.85 38.77 -8.72
C LEU A 42 11.94 38.06 -10.07
N ALA A 43 12.72 38.60 -11.01
CA ALA A 43 12.95 37.97 -12.30
C ALA A 43 13.67 36.62 -12.15
N ILE A 44 14.68 36.54 -11.28
CA ILE A 44 15.38 35.28 -10.97
C ILE A 44 14.41 34.25 -10.39
N VAL A 45 13.59 34.64 -9.41
CA VAL A 45 12.59 33.76 -8.80
C VAL A 45 11.60 33.26 -9.85
N LEU A 46 11.09 34.17 -10.70
CA LEU A 46 10.14 33.82 -11.76
C LEU A 46 10.76 32.82 -12.75
N VAL A 47 11.99 33.07 -13.20
CA VAL A 47 12.71 32.16 -14.10
C VAL A 47 12.93 30.80 -13.45
N HIS A 48 13.37 30.77 -12.19
CA HIS A 48 13.54 29.52 -11.45
C HIS A 48 12.22 28.74 -11.34
N THR A 49 11.13 29.39 -10.94
CA THR A 49 9.80 28.76 -10.86
C THR A 49 9.35 28.21 -12.21
N LEU A 50 9.63 28.91 -13.31
CA LEU A 50 9.27 28.46 -14.65
C LEU A 50 10.10 27.22 -15.07
N ILE A 51 11.39 27.19 -14.74
CA ILE A 51 12.26 26.02 -14.98
C ILE A 51 11.79 24.81 -14.15
N ILE A 52 11.49 24.99 -12.87
CA ILE A 52 10.94 23.94 -12.01
C ILE A 52 9.57 23.46 -12.52
N GLY A 53 8.71 24.39 -12.94
CA GLY A 53 7.43 24.07 -13.56
C GLY A 53 7.60 23.20 -14.80
N LEU A 54 8.57 23.50 -15.65
CA LEU A 54 8.88 22.73 -16.86
C LEU A 54 9.44 21.33 -16.55
N TRP A 55 10.14 21.17 -15.43
CA TRP A 55 10.65 19.88 -14.98
C TRP A 55 9.57 18.93 -14.49
N VAL A 56 8.61 19.45 -13.73
CA VAL A 56 7.50 18.66 -13.17
C VAL A 56 6.37 18.48 -14.19
N ALA A 57 6.30 19.34 -15.22
CA ALA A 57 5.28 19.26 -16.25
C ALA A 57 5.35 17.94 -17.06
N PRO A 58 4.19 17.39 -17.48
CA PRO A 58 4.14 16.25 -18.40
C PRO A 58 4.82 16.57 -19.75
N SER A 59 5.14 15.54 -20.54
CA SER A 59 5.66 15.72 -21.89
C SER A 59 4.69 16.55 -22.74
N THR A 60 5.21 17.64 -23.30
CA THR A 60 4.47 18.55 -24.18
C THR A 60 5.45 19.04 -25.25
N ALA A 61 4.95 19.36 -26.44
CA ALA A 61 5.79 19.85 -27.54
C ALA A 61 6.65 21.07 -27.16
N PHE A 62 6.18 21.91 -26.24
CA PHE A 62 6.93 23.04 -25.71
C PHE A 62 8.09 22.60 -24.80
N ARG A 63 7.85 21.65 -23.88
CA ARG A 63 8.89 21.06 -23.01
C ARG A 63 9.96 20.37 -23.83
N ASP A 64 9.56 19.63 -24.86
CA ASP A 64 10.47 18.91 -25.73
C ASP A 64 11.33 19.88 -26.56
N ALA A 65 10.76 21.01 -27.00
CA ALA A 65 11.49 22.05 -27.74
C ALA A 65 12.55 22.81 -26.90
N VAL A 66 12.30 23.01 -25.60
CA VAL A 66 13.30 23.62 -24.68
C VAL A 66 14.49 22.67 -24.46
N GLY A 67 14.23 21.36 -24.54
CA GLY A 67 15.22 20.29 -24.40
C GLY A 67 15.37 19.85 -22.95
N THR A 68 15.01 18.59 -22.68
CA THR A 68 15.05 17.96 -21.35
C THR A 68 16.42 18.08 -20.69
N ASP A 69 17.51 17.96 -21.47
CA ASP A 69 18.87 18.00 -20.95
C ASP A 69 19.24 19.36 -20.36
N ARG A 70 18.79 20.46 -20.97
CA ARG A 70 19.07 21.82 -20.45
C ARG A 70 18.38 22.10 -19.13
N VAL A 71 17.13 21.64 -19.01
CA VAL A 71 16.38 21.73 -17.75
C VAL A 71 17.04 20.86 -16.69
N ARG A 72 17.51 19.67 -17.08
CA ARG A 72 18.20 18.71 -16.20
C ARG A 72 19.50 19.29 -15.64
N GLU A 73 20.34 19.93 -16.45
CA GLU A 73 21.60 20.55 -16.02
C GLU A 73 21.41 21.62 -14.93
N TYR A 74 20.33 22.40 -15.01
CA TYR A 74 20.01 23.42 -14.01
C TYR A 74 19.53 22.80 -12.69
N ILE A 75 18.80 21.69 -12.74
CA ILE A 75 18.08 21.11 -11.60
C ILE A 75 18.94 20.10 -10.84
N TYR A 76 19.59 19.18 -11.55
CA TYR A 76 20.26 18.02 -10.96
C TYR A 76 21.35 18.37 -9.93
N PRO A 77 22.13 19.47 -10.07
CA PRO A 77 23.14 19.84 -9.06
C PRO A 77 22.57 20.17 -7.67
N TRP A 78 21.28 20.57 -7.60
CA TRP A 78 20.65 21.07 -6.37
C TRP A 78 19.49 20.20 -5.90
N PHE A 79 18.80 19.54 -6.82
CA PHE A 79 17.57 18.77 -6.59
C PHE A 79 17.66 17.38 -7.20
N GLU A 80 18.70 16.62 -6.86
CA GLU A 80 18.75 15.21 -7.22
C GLU A 80 17.62 14.46 -6.51
N GLN A 81 16.66 13.96 -7.30
CA GLN A 81 15.54 13.15 -6.79
C GLN A 81 15.98 11.69 -6.70
N ASN A 82 16.86 11.37 -5.76
CA ASN A 82 17.24 9.99 -5.49
C ASN A 82 16.20 9.32 -4.57
N TRP A 83 15.18 8.73 -5.18
CA TRP A 83 14.13 7.98 -4.47
C TRP A 83 14.67 6.74 -3.74
N SER A 84 15.85 6.23 -4.12
CA SER A 84 16.49 5.11 -3.41
C SER A 84 16.92 5.46 -1.99
N LEU A 85 17.06 6.75 -1.65
CA LEU A 85 17.32 7.17 -0.26
C LEU A 85 16.11 6.92 0.65
N PHE A 86 14.89 7.03 0.09
CA PHE A 86 13.65 6.92 0.84
C PHE A 86 13.03 5.52 0.78
N ALA A 87 13.34 4.76 -0.26
CA ALA A 87 12.96 3.35 -0.38
C ALA A 87 14.14 2.57 -0.99
N PRO A 88 15.15 2.18 -0.19
CA PRO A 88 16.34 1.47 -0.68
C PRO A 88 16.00 0.13 -1.33
N THR A 89 14.93 -0.52 -0.88
CA THR A 89 14.44 -1.80 -1.40
C THR A 89 12.94 -1.68 -1.68
N PRO A 90 12.53 -0.99 -2.77
CA PRO A 90 11.13 -0.95 -3.14
C PRO A 90 10.67 -2.38 -3.44
N ARG A 91 9.45 -2.76 -3.04
CA ARG A 91 8.90 -4.07 -3.42
C ARG A 91 8.78 -4.13 -4.94
N ARG A 92 9.51 -5.05 -5.57
CA ARG A 92 9.61 -5.20 -7.03
C ARG A 92 8.78 -6.35 -7.56
N GLY A 93 7.61 -6.59 -7.00
CA GLY A 93 6.79 -7.72 -7.43
C GLY A 93 5.48 -7.82 -6.69
N GLU A 94 4.60 -8.61 -7.28
CA GLU A 94 3.30 -8.97 -6.73
C GLU A 94 3.33 -10.42 -6.22
N VAL A 95 2.47 -10.68 -5.24
CA VAL A 95 2.15 -12.02 -4.77
C VAL A 95 0.64 -12.19 -4.99
N MET A 96 0.27 -13.24 -5.70
CA MET A 96 -1.12 -13.57 -6.00
C MET A 96 -1.54 -14.80 -5.20
N PHE A 97 -2.83 -14.87 -4.88
CA PHE A 97 -3.47 -15.99 -4.22
C PHE A 97 -4.35 -16.74 -5.21
N GLU A 98 -4.09 -18.04 -5.34
CA GLU A 98 -4.83 -18.93 -6.23
C GLU A 98 -5.39 -20.09 -5.44
N VAL A 99 -6.60 -20.56 -5.81
CA VAL A 99 -7.28 -21.66 -5.12
C VAL A 99 -7.84 -22.66 -6.11
N ARG A 100 -8.02 -23.88 -5.64
CA ARG A 100 -8.80 -24.93 -6.29
C ARG A 100 -9.44 -25.83 -5.24
N ALA A 101 -10.41 -26.64 -5.66
CA ALA A 101 -11.09 -27.59 -4.79
C ALA A 101 -11.06 -29.01 -5.37
N SER A 102 -11.34 -29.97 -4.50
CA SER A 102 -11.74 -31.32 -4.87
C SER A 102 -13.23 -31.47 -4.59
N VAL A 103 -14.00 -31.79 -5.63
CA VAL A 103 -15.46 -31.83 -5.61
C VAL A 103 -15.90 -33.24 -5.94
N VAL A 104 -16.80 -33.79 -5.13
CA VAL A 104 -17.46 -35.08 -5.42
C VAL A 104 -18.76 -34.77 -6.14
N ASP A 105 -18.79 -35.06 -7.44
CA ASP A 105 -19.94 -34.78 -8.31
C ASP A 105 -21.19 -35.51 -7.81
N ALA A 106 -22.31 -34.79 -7.72
CA ALA A 106 -23.54 -35.30 -7.10
C ALA A 106 -24.24 -36.39 -7.94
N ASP A 107 -24.04 -36.40 -9.25
CA ASP A 107 -24.71 -37.30 -10.18
C ASP A 107 -23.93 -38.60 -10.41
N THR A 108 -22.60 -38.50 -10.45
CA THR A 108 -21.68 -39.60 -10.76
C THR A 108 -21.00 -40.17 -9.52
N GLY A 109 -20.83 -39.36 -8.47
CA GLY A 109 -20.06 -39.71 -7.28
C GLY A 109 -18.54 -39.76 -7.52
N GLU A 110 -18.06 -39.27 -8.66
CA GLU A 110 -16.62 -39.19 -8.97
C GLU A 110 -16.00 -37.95 -8.30
N GLU A 111 -14.77 -38.10 -7.79
CA GLU A 111 -14.01 -36.99 -7.20
C GLU A 111 -13.18 -36.32 -8.30
N GLU A 112 -13.44 -35.03 -8.55
CA GLU A 112 -12.74 -34.23 -9.56
C GLU A 112 -12.04 -33.02 -8.92
N GLU A 113 -10.81 -32.75 -9.36
CA GLU A 113 -10.08 -31.53 -8.99
C GLU A 113 -10.44 -30.40 -9.96
N THR A 114 -10.80 -29.24 -9.42
CA THR A 114 -11.09 -28.06 -10.24
C THR A 114 -9.82 -27.42 -10.79
N ASP A 115 -9.98 -26.60 -11.81
CA ASP A 115 -8.91 -25.72 -12.28
C ASP A 115 -8.53 -24.69 -11.20
N TRP A 116 -7.30 -24.19 -11.32
CA TRP A 116 -6.80 -23.11 -10.48
C TRP A 116 -7.46 -21.78 -10.84
N VAL A 117 -7.98 -21.08 -9.84
CA VAL A 117 -8.56 -19.74 -10.00
C VAL A 117 -7.73 -18.71 -9.24
N MET A 118 -7.38 -17.61 -9.89
CA MET A 118 -6.63 -16.51 -9.29
C MET A 118 -7.56 -15.52 -8.58
N LEU A 119 -7.81 -15.75 -7.29
CA LEU A 119 -8.71 -14.91 -6.47
C LEU A 119 -8.22 -13.46 -6.33
N THR A 120 -6.91 -13.23 -6.42
CA THR A 120 -6.37 -11.86 -6.40
C THR A 120 -6.76 -11.06 -7.65
N ASP A 121 -6.92 -11.69 -8.82
CA ASP A 121 -7.37 -11.00 -10.02
C ASP A 121 -8.84 -10.59 -9.92
N ILE A 122 -9.68 -11.45 -9.32
CA ILE A 122 -11.07 -11.13 -9.00
C ILE A 122 -11.15 -9.93 -8.04
N GLU A 123 -10.32 -9.94 -6.98
CA GLU A 123 -10.22 -8.82 -6.04
C GLU A 123 -9.78 -7.52 -6.74
N ASP A 124 -8.77 -7.59 -7.60
CA ASP A 124 -8.26 -6.44 -8.34
C ASP A 124 -9.29 -5.88 -9.33
N ALA A 125 -10.11 -6.75 -9.95
CA ALA A 125 -11.21 -6.34 -10.82
C ALA A 125 -12.28 -5.56 -10.04
N LEU A 126 -12.64 -6.02 -8.84
CA LEU A 126 -13.59 -5.35 -7.94
C LEU A 126 -13.09 -3.99 -7.43
N VAL A 127 -11.77 -3.85 -7.23
CA VAL A 127 -11.14 -2.60 -6.81
C VAL A 127 -10.98 -1.62 -7.98
N ARG A 128 -10.81 -2.12 -9.21
CA ARG A 128 -10.53 -1.31 -10.39
C ARG A 128 -11.67 -0.32 -10.68
N GLY A 129 -11.35 0.96 -10.71
CA GLY A 129 -12.32 2.03 -10.97
C GLY A 129 -13.23 2.37 -9.78
N ASN A 130 -13.11 1.66 -8.66
CA ASN A 130 -13.82 2.00 -7.43
C ASN A 130 -13.00 3.05 -6.63
N LEU A 131 -13.59 4.21 -6.35
CA LEU A 131 -12.94 5.28 -5.58
C LEU A 131 -12.93 5.00 -4.07
N THR A 132 -13.82 4.14 -3.59
CA THR A 132 -14.00 3.83 -2.17
C THR A 132 -14.19 2.33 -1.96
N PRO A 133 -13.24 1.48 -2.39
CA PRO A 133 -13.34 0.04 -2.16
C PRO A 133 -13.35 -0.22 -0.65
N PRO A 134 -14.22 -1.13 -0.16
CA PRO A 134 -14.19 -1.55 1.23
C PRO A 134 -12.84 -2.19 1.56
N ARG A 135 -12.43 -2.11 2.83
CA ARG A 135 -11.15 -2.69 3.28
C ARG A 135 -11.10 -4.21 3.16
N THR A 136 -12.25 -4.86 3.03
CA THR A 136 -12.41 -6.30 2.81
C THR A 136 -11.97 -6.74 1.41
N MET A 137 -11.87 -5.83 0.43
CA MET A 137 -11.30 -6.08 -0.91
C MET A 137 -9.77 -5.98 -0.93
N LYS A 138 -9.12 -6.44 0.15
CA LYS A 138 -7.66 -6.61 0.25
C LYS A 138 -7.31 -7.92 0.96
N LEU A 139 -8.30 -8.79 1.08
CA LEU A 139 -8.21 -10.00 1.88
C LEU A 139 -7.33 -11.02 1.16
N THR A 140 -7.54 -11.23 -0.14
CA THR A 140 -6.79 -12.25 -0.89
C THR A 140 -5.33 -11.82 -1.04
N ARG A 141 -5.07 -10.55 -1.36
CA ARG A 141 -3.71 -10.00 -1.44
C ARG A 141 -2.99 -10.01 -0.09
N ARG A 142 -3.69 -9.70 1.00
CA ARG A 142 -3.12 -9.79 2.35
C ARG A 142 -2.79 -11.24 2.73
N THR A 143 -3.69 -12.17 2.44
CA THR A 143 -3.46 -13.60 2.68
C THR A 143 -2.25 -14.11 1.90
N ALA A 144 -2.12 -13.70 0.63
CA ALA A 144 -0.96 -14.01 -0.20
C ALA A 144 0.35 -13.50 0.42
N ASP A 145 0.37 -12.23 0.84
CA ASP A 145 1.53 -11.59 1.48
C ASP A 145 1.88 -12.25 2.83
N ASP A 146 0.87 -12.57 3.64
CA ASP A 146 1.04 -13.20 4.96
C ASP A 146 1.60 -14.64 4.80
N LEU A 147 1.08 -15.43 3.86
CA LEU A 147 1.62 -16.75 3.50
C LEU A 147 3.04 -16.66 2.95
N HIS A 148 3.30 -15.72 2.03
CA HIS A 148 4.62 -15.53 1.42
C HIS A 148 5.67 -15.14 2.46
N THR A 149 5.31 -14.23 3.36
CA THR A 149 6.19 -13.77 4.45
C THR A 149 6.42 -14.89 5.45
N ALA A 150 5.36 -15.58 5.90
CA ALA A 150 5.48 -16.67 6.86
C ALA A 150 6.34 -17.82 6.31
N ARG A 151 6.17 -18.17 5.03
CA ARG A 151 6.97 -19.20 4.35
C ARG A 151 8.46 -18.83 4.26
N ARG A 152 8.79 -17.54 4.07
CA ARG A 152 10.18 -17.08 3.99
C ARG A 152 10.94 -17.26 5.32
N ASP A 153 10.21 -17.29 6.43
CA ASP A 153 10.78 -17.48 7.76
C ASP A 153 10.99 -18.97 8.13
N MET A 154 10.67 -19.91 7.23
CA MET A 154 10.74 -21.37 7.45
C MET A 154 12.00 -22.01 6.86
N ASP A 155 12.46 -23.11 7.46
CA ASP A 155 13.54 -23.96 6.93
C ASP A 155 13.06 -25.02 5.93
N SER A 156 13.97 -25.84 5.40
CA SER A 156 13.63 -26.86 4.40
C SER A 156 12.67 -27.94 4.89
N GLU A 157 12.79 -28.40 6.14
CA GLU A 157 11.91 -29.45 6.69
C GLU A 157 10.50 -28.89 6.92
N GLN A 158 10.41 -27.68 7.47
CA GLN A 158 9.15 -26.97 7.60
C GLN A 158 8.50 -26.69 6.24
N LEU A 159 9.27 -26.33 5.22
CA LEU A 159 8.74 -26.10 3.86
C LEU A 159 8.12 -27.36 3.25
N GLU A 160 8.72 -28.54 3.47
CA GLU A 160 8.14 -29.82 3.07
C GLU A 160 6.81 -30.08 3.80
N LEU A 161 6.71 -29.73 5.09
CA LEU A 161 5.46 -29.82 5.84
C LEU A 161 4.37 -28.88 5.31
N LEU A 162 4.72 -27.69 4.80
CA LEU A 162 3.73 -26.76 4.23
C LEU A 162 3.07 -27.32 2.95
N GLU A 163 3.85 -28.05 2.15
CA GLU A 163 3.42 -28.71 0.91
C GLU A 163 2.71 -30.05 1.16
N ALA A 164 2.84 -30.61 2.37
CA ALA A 164 2.20 -31.87 2.73
C ALA A 164 0.68 -31.74 2.84
N ASN A 165 -0.01 -32.80 2.44
CA ASN A 165 -1.48 -32.88 2.47
C ASN A 165 -1.96 -33.27 3.86
N PHE A 166 -2.86 -32.48 4.43
CA PHE A 166 -3.48 -32.72 5.74
C PHE A 166 -4.93 -33.11 5.53
N ILE A 167 -5.14 -34.32 4.98
CA ILE A 167 -6.47 -34.86 4.69
C ILE A 167 -6.99 -35.68 5.86
N ASP A 168 -6.25 -36.74 6.19
CA ASP A 168 -6.58 -37.66 7.28
C ASP A 168 -5.96 -37.22 8.60
N THR A 169 -4.98 -36.31 8.53
CA THR A 169 -4.29 -35.71 9.66
C THR A 169 -4.89 -34.34 9.95
N PRO A 170 -5.36 -34.07 11.18
CA PRO A 170 -5.85 -32.75 11.55
C PRO A 170 -4.80 -31.67 11.32
N VAL A 171 -5.21 -30.51 10.79
CA VAL A 171 -4.30 -29.37 10.55
C VAL A 171 -3.70 -28.84 11.86
N GLU A 172 -4.30 -29.12 13.01
CA GLU A 172 -3.75 -28.81 14.33
C GLU A 172 -2.43 -29.55 14.60
N GLU A 173 -2.23 -30.73 14.01
CA GLU A 173 -0.98 -31.48 14.13
C GLU A 173 0.15 -30.82 13.34
N LEU A 174 -0.14 -30.13 12.23
CA LEU A 174 0.85 -29.38 11.45
C LEU A 174 1.62 -28.40 12.33
N ARG A 175 0.93 -27.71 13.26
CA ARG A 175 1.60 -26.80 14.20
C ARG A 175 2.65 -27.50 15.05
N THR A 176 2.32 -28.69 15.55
CA THR A 176 3.25 -29.49 16.38
C THR A 176 4.44 -29.93 15.54
N MET A 177 4.20 -30.46 14.34
CA MET A 177 5.25 -30.90 13.42
C MET A 177 6.20 -29.74 13.05
N LEU A 178 5.65 -28.56 12.76
CA LEU A 178 6.45 -27.36 12.45
C LEU A 178 7.32 -26.89 13.62
N LEU A 179 6.85 -27.07 14.86
CA LEU A 179 7.63 -26.74 16.06
C LEU A 179 8.68 -27.79 16.42
N GLU A 180 8.54 -29.01 15.91
CA GLU A 180 9.52 -30.09 16.10
C GLU A 180 10.64 -30.01 15.06
N ALA A 181 10.33 -29.55 13.85
CA ALA A 181 11.28 -29.40 12.73
C ALA A 181 12.30 -28.24 12.94
N ASP A 182 11.90 -27.16 13.61
CA ASP A 182 12.76 -26.01 13.94
C ASP A 182 12.84 -25.88 15.46
N GLU A 183 14.03 -25.60 16.02
CA GLU A 183 14.26 -25.38 17.46
C GLU A 183 13.57 -24.10 17.99
N GLY A 184 12.25 -23.97 17.81
CA GLY A 184 11.37 -23.13 18.60
C GLY A 184 11.11 -21.72 18.10
N ASN A 185 11.12 -21.41 16.79
CA ASN A 185 10.54 -20.15 16.34
C ASN A 185 9.00 -20.19 16.36
N VAL A 186 8.45 -20.25 17.57
CA VAL A 186 7.00 -20.22 17.84
C VAL A 186 6.33 -19.05 17.14
N GLY A 187 7.00 -17.90 17.05
CA GLY A 187 6.47 -16.72 16.37
C GLY A 187 6.31 -16.90 14.86
N ALA A 188 7.22 -17.61 14.18
CA ALA A 188 7.12 -17.92 12.75
C ALA A 188 6.01 -18.94 12.50
N VAL A 189 5.95 -20.01 13.30
CA VAL A 189 4.90 -21.02 13.21
C VAL A 189 3.51 -20.41 13.47
N ASP A 190 3.34 -19.60 14.52
CA ASP A 190 2.06 -18.96 14.82
C ASP A 190 1.66 -17.92 13.76
N ARG A 191 2.62 -17.31 13.04
CA ARG A 191 2.33 -16.46 11.86
C ARG A 191 1.79 -17.32 10.72
N TYR A 192 2.46 -18.43 10.43
CA TYR A 192 2.03 -19.36 9.39
C TYR A 192 0.65 -19.94 9.68
N MET A 193 0.41 -20.50 10.87
CA MET A 193 -0.87 -21.14 11.20
C MET A 193 -2.06 -20.17 11.07
N ARG A 194 -1.87 -18.88 11.39
CA ARG A 194 -2.90 -17.87 11.18
C ARG A 194 -3.15 -17.58 9.70
N ALA A 195 -2.08 -17.51 8.90
CA ALA A 195 -2.18 -17.32 7.45
C ALA A 195 -2.83 -18.54 6.77
N ASP A 196 -2.45 -19.76 7.17
CA ASP A 196 -2.98 -21.04 6.69
C ASP A 196 -4.48 -21.19 7.01
N ALA A 197 -4.89 -20.88 8.24
CA ALA A 197 -6.31 -20.89 8.62
C ALA A 197 -7.13 -19.87 7.82
N THR A 198 -6.59 -18.66 7.61
CA THR A 198 -7.25 -17.62 6.82
C THR A 198 -7.36 -18.03 5.34
N ALA A 199 -6.29 -18.59 4.77
CA ALA A 199 -6.26 -19.08 3.40
C ALA A 199 -7.24 -20.23 3.19
N THR A 200 -7.27 -21.19 4.11
CA THR A 200 -8.22 -22.31 4.10
C THR A 200 -9.65 -21.81 4.13
N PHE A 201 -9.96 -20.87 5.03
CA PHE A 201 -11.30 -20.30 5.13
C PHE A 201 -11.74 -19.59 3.83
N ILE A 202 -10.88 -18.73 3.26
CA ILE A 202 -11.18 -18.02 2.01
C ILE A 202 -11.35 -19.00 0.84
N ALA A 203 -10.43 -19.95 0.70
CA ALA A 203 -10.49 -20.95 -0.36
C ALA A 203 -11.75 -21.81 -0.25
N ASN A 204 -12.11 -22.21 0.97
CA ASN A 204 -13.31 -22.97 1.25
C ASN A 204 -14.59 -22.16 0.99
N ALA A 205 -14.67 -20.91 1.44
CA ALA A 205 -15.82 -20.06 1.17
C ALA A 205 -16.02 -19.86 -0.34
N TYR A 206 -14.95 -19.55 -1.08
CA TYR A 206 -14.99 -19.42 -2.52
C TYR A 206 -15.42 -20.73 -3.20
N ALA A 207 -14.88 -21.86 -2.76
CA ALA A 207 -15.17 -23.16 -3.31
C ALA A 207 -16.65 -23.56 -3.12
N GLN A 208 -17.19 -23.34 -1.92
CA GLN A 208 -18.59 -23.65 -1.63
C GLN A 208 -19.56 -22.81 -2.48
N ILE A 209 -19.26 -21.53 -2.71
CA ILE A 209 -20.13 -20.66 -3.52
C ILE A 209 -20.01 -20.98 -5.01
N THR A 210 -18.81 -21.30 -5.49
CA THR A 210 -18.54 -21.47 -6.93
C THR A 210 -18.83 -22.89 -7.42
N TRP A 211 -18.51 -23.89 -6.59
CA TRP A 211 -18.54 -25.31 -6.97
C TRP A 211 -19.52 -26.15 -6.13
N GLY A 212 -20.12 -25.60 -5.06
CA GLY A 212 -21.06 -26.35 -4.21
C GLY A 212 -22.34 -26.80 -4.92
N ASP A 213 -22.76 -26.12 -5.99
CA ASP A 213 -23.90 -26.55 -6.82
C ASP A 213 -23.57 -27.76 -7.71
N GLN A 214 -22.28 -28.06 -7.93
CA GLN A 214 -21.80 -29.16 -8.77
C GLN A 214 -21.63 -30.46 -7.97
N GLY A 215 -21.45 -30.36 -6.65
CA GLY A 215 -21.22 -31.49 -5.78
C GLY A 215 -20.68 -31.10 -4.41
N ASP A 216 -20.31 -32.11 -3.63
CA ASP A 216 -19.78 -31.89 -2.29
C ASP A 216 -18.30 -31.46 -2.36
N VAL A 217 -18.00 -30.24 -1.94
CA VAL A 217 -16.62 -29.76 -1.78
C VAL A 217 -15.99 -30.48 -0.59
N THR A 218 -15.04 -31.38 -0.86
CA THR A 218 -14.42 -32.20 0.20
C THR A 218 -13.13 -31.58 0.72
N ARG A 219 -12.38 -30.90 -0.16
CA ARG A 219 -11.03 -30.41 0.13
C ARG A 219 -10.76 -29.15 -0.68
N VAL A 220 -9.89 -28.30 -0.14
CA VAL A 220 -9.37 -27.12 -0.85
C VAL A 220 -7.86 -27.13 -0.86
N GLN A 221 -7.30 -26.59 -1.94
CA GLN A 221 -5.89 -26.31 -2.06
C GLN A 221 -5.70 -24.86 -2.48
N TYR A 222 -4.63 -24.25 -2.01
CA TYR A 222 -4.24 -22.91 -2.42
C TYR A 222 -2.75 -22.87 -2.72
N ARG A 223 -2.36 -21.89 -3.54
CA ARG A 223 -0.97 -21.60 -3.85
C ARG A 223 -0.75 -20.10 -3.90
N THR A 224 0.50 -19.70 -3.71
CA THR A 224 0.94 -18.32 -3.95
C THR A 224 1.87 -18.28 -5.14
N SER A 225 1.59 -17.39 -6.09
CA SER A 225 2.50 -17.09 -7.19
C SER A 225 3.12 -15.72 -6.95
N SER A 226 4.41 -15.57 -7.25
CA SER A 226 5.04 -14.25 -7.21
C SER A 226 5.79 -13.93 -8.49
N ARG A 227 5.56 -12.73 -9.00
CA ARG A 227 6.18 -12.24 -10.23
C ARG A 227 6.98 -10.98 -9.91
N ARG A 228 8.25 -10.99 -10.28
CA ARG A 228 9.11 -9.83 -10.14
C ARG A 228 9.03 -8.97 -11.39
N VAL A 229 8.97 -7.65 -11.20
CA VAL A 229 9.10 -6.68 -12.27
C VAL A 229 10.51 -6.82 -12.85
N PRO A 230 10.67 -7.06 -14.16
CA PRO A 230 11.98 -7.02 -14.80
C PRO A 230 12.71 -5.70 -14.50
N ASP A 231 14.03 -5.75 -14.38
CA ASP A 231 14.81 -4.52 -14.33
C ASP A 231 14.65 -3.78 -15.68
N TYR A 232 14.57 -2.44 -15.62
CA TYR A 232 14.42 -1.62 -16.82
C TYR A 232 15.65 -1.77 -17.73
N ASP A 233 15.40 -2.12 -18.99
CA ASP A 233 16.41 -2.25 -20.02
C ASP A 233 15.91 -1.55 -21.30
N PRO A 234 16.56 -0.45 -21.74
CA PRO A 234 16.12 0.32 -22.90
C PRO A 234 16.23 -0.43 -24.24
N ASP A 235 16.97 -1.54 -24.27
CA ASP A 235 17.18 -2.36 -25.46
C ASP A 235 16.25 -3.60 -25.49
N SER A 236 15.31 -3.69 -24.54
CA SER A 236 14.47 -4.86 -24.29
C SER A 236 12.99 -4.49 -24.21
N ASP A 237 12.16 -5.16 -25.00
CA ASP A 237 10.69 -5.05 -24.95
C ASP A 237 10.05 -5.95 -23.88
N ARG A 238 10.85 -6.54 -22.97
CA ARG A 238 10.33 -7.49 -21.97
C ARG A 238 9.33 -6.82 -21.04
N THR A 239 8.17 -7.44 -20.94
CA THR A 239 7.08 -7.05 -20.06
C THR A 239 6.95 -7.99 -18.87
N LEU A 240 6.04 -7.66 -17.94
CA LEU A 240 5.67 -8.56 -16.84
C LEU A 240 5.14 -9.91 -17.33
N ALA A 241 4.41 -9.93 -18.45
CA ALA A 241 3.85 -11.16 -19.01
C ALA A 241 4.95 -12.15 -19.43
N ASP A 242 6.16 -11.67 -19.73
CA ASP A 242 7.31 -12.48 -20.15
C ASP A 242 8.11 -13.05 -18.95
N VAL A 243 7.61 -12.86 -17.72
CA VAL A 243 8.23 -13.39 -16.49
C VAL A 243 7.39 -14.53 -15.96
N GLU A 244 7.98 -15.73 -16.02
CA GLU A 244 7.42 -16.91 -15.36
C GLU A 244 7.27 -16.65 -13.86
N PRO A 245 6.06 -16.74 -13.30
CA PRO A 245 5.85 -16.56 -11.87
C PRO A 245 6.48 -17.71 -11.08
N GLY A 246 7.09 -17.39 -9.94
CA GLY A 246 7.49 -18.40 -8.98
C GLY A 246 6.26 -18.89 -8.21
N VAL A 247 5.88 -20.14 -8.37
CA VAL A 247 4.74 -20.76 -7.67
C VAL A 247 5.22 -21.44 -6.38
N ARG A 248 4.43 -21.34 -5.31
CA ARG A 248 4.56 -22.16 -4.10
C ARG A 248 3.21 -22.75 -3.75
N ASP A 249 3.15 -24.06 -3.80
CA ASP A 249 1.98 -24.81 -3.41
C ASP A 249 1.95 -25.01 -1.89
N TYR A 250 0.74 -25.16 -1.38
CA TYR A 250 0.46 -25.63 -0.04
C TYR A 250 -0.35 -26.91 -0.19
N GLY A 251 -0.19 -27.85 0.74
CA GLY A 251 -0.90 -29.11 0.61
C GLY A 251 -2.41 -28.94 0.77
N TRP A 252 -3.15 -29.98 0.44
CA TRP A 252 -4.60 -29.99 0.58
C TRP A 252 -5.03 -29.83 2.05
N ARG A 253 -6.14 -29.14 2.24
CA ARG A 253 -6.84 -28.92 3.52
C ARG A 253 -8.27 -29.47 3.40
N PRO A 254 -8.85 -30.03 4.47
CA PRO A 254 -10.23 -30.50 4.43
C PRO A 254 -11.17 -29.30 4.29
N SER A 255 -12.31 -29.50 3.65
CA SER A 255 -13.37 -28.49 3.68
C SER A 255 -13.88 -28.31 5.11
N VAL A 256 -14.33 -27.10 5.41
CA VAL A 256 -14.86 -26.73 6.72
C VAL A 256 -16.29 -26.28 6.53
N ASP A 257 -17.18 -26.63 7.47
CA ASP A 257 -18.53 -26.08 7.47
C ASP A 257 -18.47 -24.58 7.78
N ILE A 258 -19.01 -23.76 6.88
CA ILE A 258 -19.11 -22.30 7.03
C ILE A 258 -20.58 -21.94 7.20
N ALA A 259 -20.88 -21.02 8.12
CA ALA A 259 -22.25 -20.55 8.32
C ALA A 259 -22.74 -19.77 7.09
N GLU A 260 -24.03 -19.86 6.74
CA GLU A 260 -24.60 -19.14 5.60
C GLU A 260 -24.32 -17.63 5.64
N GLU A 261 -24.41 -17.00 6.82
CA GLU A 261 -24.10 -15.56 7.00
C GLU A 261 -22.63 -15.23 6.67
N GLU A 262 -21.71 -16.16 6.91
CA GLU A 262 -20.30 -15.98 6.57
C GLU A 262 -20.05 -16.19 5.08
N LEU A 263 -20.75 -17.14 4.44
CA LEU A 263 -20.70 -17.34 2.99
C LEU A 263 -21.24 -16.13 2.22
N ASP A 264 -22.31 -15.50 2.70
CA ASP A 264 -22.89 -14.29 2.09
C ASP A 264 -21.88 -13.13 1.96
N LEU A 265 -20.87 -13.08 2.85
CA LEU A 265 -19.80 -12.07 2.77
C LEU A 265 -18.86 -12.31 1.58
N PHE A 266 -18.81 -13.52 1.04
CA PHE A 266 -17.94 -13.94 -0.06
C PHE A 266 -18.62 -14.02 -1.41
N THR A 267 -19.96 -13.91 -1.48
CA THR A 267 -20.73 -14.02 -2.73
C THR A 267 -20.21 -13.05 -3.81
N LEU A 268 -19.78 -11.85 -3.43
CA LEU A 268 -19.21 -10.87 -4.37
C LEU A 268 -17.96 -11.39 -5.11
N TYR A 269 -17.16 -12.25 -4.48
CA TYR A 269 -15.98 -12.85 -5.12
C TYR A 269 -16.35 -13.91 -6.15
N ALA A 270 -17.44 -14.64 -5.96
CA ALA A 270 -17.84 -15.70 -6.88
C ALA A 270 -18.64 -15.18 -8.10
N GLU A 271 -19.38 -14.09 -7.93
CA GLU A 271 -20.21 -13.51 -9.00
C GLU A 271 -19.41 -12.64 -10.00
N THR A 272 -18.16 -12.30 -9.69
CA THR A 272 -17.35 -11.41 -10.53
C THR A 272 -16.57 -12.20 -11.56
N GLU A 273 -16.98 -12.12 -12.83
CA GLU A 273 -16.17 -12.63 -13.94
C GLU A 273 -14.98 -11.71 -14.22
N VAL A 274 -13.81 -12.31 -14.46
CA VAL A 274 -12.59 -11.60 -14.86
C VAL A 274 -12.42 -11.79 -16.37
N ASP A 275 -12.55 -10.68 -17.12
CA ASP A 275 -12.28 -10.60 -18.56
C ASP A 275 -10.78 -10.59 -18.90
#